data_AF-A0A423WY19-F1
#
_entry.id   AF-A0A423WY19-F1
#
_cell.length_a   1.000
_cell.length_b   1.000
_cell.length_c   1.000
_cell.angle_alpha   90.00
_cell.angle_beta   90.00
_cell.angle_gamma   90.00
#
_symmetry.space_group_name_H-M   'P 1'
#
loop_
_entity.id
_entity.type
_entity.pdbx_description
1 polymer ?
#
loop_
_entity_poly.entity_id
_entity_poly.type
_entity_poly.pdbx_seq_one_letter_code
_entity_poly.pdbx_strand_id
1 'polypeptide(L)'
;MLDVAPQRRRNWKKWALALAALLTAIALGLGLGLGLGLKHHKGHHGDGGGGGGGFTPSSNGTNANGTLPMNSAWQIVLSETLTDTDQMSPSNTTNPGVSVYDIDMFLHQNLSVVQDLQKLNITVLCYFSAGSYEPDRPDSWKFKSDDKGNQLDGWRGEYWLDLTSDRVRDIMRNRIDIAAKMGCNGIDPDNVDGYDNDNGLGLSKGDSVDFVRFLAQEASSHGMITGLKNAAAIIDDVIDVVSFSVNEQCVQYDECDDFIAFPQNGKPVFHIEYPAGDEDTDVKIFSPELSPTPLPNKPFILLPLYIYPAPTAWEPLYTAAASHPELDFLVVVNPGNGPGPGNLPDANYMVALTRLAGLQNVRIIGYVHCSYGNRLLDAIVADLNAYRGWTEASAQLGEEKPIIVDGIFIDEVPSSTEFVQYLATLSTAAKILLNRNIAEVNAPPKNNSTEAIAKEAADATPSLPTSTTNTPPPGTISPSNSTAIVIYNPGVVIDPIFYQAADYVVAFENASLQWTSPAVRQQFARLPRVLRERSIAVAHSTAGGADEVGTLGRRCAEMGCPGVFITTQPGYTDWCPFWAEFVRDMARRTMI
;
A
#
# COMPACT_ATOMS: atom_id res chain seq x y z
N MET A 1 36.43 -30.48 -48.21
CA MET A 1 34.97 -30.61 -48.47
C MET A 1 34.24 -30.42 -47.16
N LEU A 2 33.76 -29.21 -46.90
CA LEU A 2 32.69 -28.92 -45.95
C LEU A 2 31.92 -27.75 -46.56
N ASP A 3 30.75 -28.06 -47.11
CA ASP A 3 29.81 -27.12 -47.72
C ASP A 3 29.13 -26.28 -46.64
N VAL A 4 29.14 -24.97 -46.82
CA VAL A 4 28.38 -24.00 -46.03
C VAL A 4 27.09 -23.65 -46.79
N ALA A 5 25.94 -23.90 -46.18
CA ALA A 5 24.62 -23.56 -46.73
C ALA A 5 24.30 -22.05 -46.59
N PRO A 6 23.49 -21.45 -47.50
CA PRO A 6 23.37 -19.99 -47.64
C PRO A 6 22.27 -19.35 -46.77
N GLN A 7 22.56 -18.17 -46.21
CA GLN A 7 21.61 -17.31 -45.49
C GLN A 7 20.59 -16.64 -46.44
N ARG A 8 19.29 -16.85 -46.18
CA ARG A 8 18.18 -16.10 -46.81
C ARG A 8 18.08 -14.68 -46.22
N ARG A 9 18.31 -13.64 -47.03
CA ARG A 9 18.01 -12.24 -46.69
C ARG A 9 16.49 -11.98 -46.72
N ARG A 10 15.90 -11.59 -45.59
CA ARG A 10 14.48 -11.22 -45.47
C ARG A 10 14.32 -9.70 -45.64
N ASN A 11 13.54 -9.29 -46.63
CA ASN A 11 13.38 -7.90 -47.07
C ASN A 11 12.61 -7.02 -46.06
N TRP A 12 13.31 -6.46 -45.08
CA TRP A 12 12.79 -5.55 -44.05
C TRP A 12 12.29 -4.19 -44.60
N LYS A 13 12.83 -3.74 -45.73
CA LYS A 13 12.50 -2.44 -46.35
C LYS A 13 11.02 -2.31 -46.77
N LYS A 14 10.33 -3.42 -47.04
CA LYS A 14 8.88 -3.39 -47.39
C LYS A 14 7.98 -3.19 -46.16
N TRP A 15 8.41 -3.65 -44.99
CA TRP A 15 7.67 -3.50 -43.73
C TRP A 15 7.85 -2.10 -43.12
N ALA A 16 9.04 -1.51 -43.27
CA ALA A 16 9.29 -0.14 -42.82
C ALA A 16 8.43 0.90 -43.56
N LEU A 17 8.20 0.73 -44.86
CA LEU A 17 7.34 1.63 -45.65
C LEU A 17 5.85 1.49 -45.30
N ALA A 18 5.39 0.28 -44.96
CA ALA A 18 4.01 0.06 -44.53
C ALA A 18 3.72 0.68 -43.15
N LEU A 19 4.70 0.63 -42.24
CA LEU A 19 4.59 1.21 -40.90
C LEU A 19 4.59 2.76 -40.95
N ALA A 20 5.41 3.35 -41.81
CA ALA A 20 5.45 4.81 -42.01
C ALA A 20 4.14 5.36 -42.61
N ALA A 21 3.53 4.63 -43.55
CA ALA A 21 2.24 5.02 -44.13
C ALA A 21 1.09 4.97 -43.09
N LEU A 22 1.10 3.99 -42.20
CA LEU A 22 0.11 3.86 -41.13
C LEU A 22 0.22 4.99 -40.09
N LEU A 23 1.44 5.38 -39.71
CA LEU A 23 1.68 6.48 -38.76
C LEU A 23 1.29 7.85 -39.35
N THR A 24 1.47 8.04 -40.65
CA THR A 24 1.08 9.29 -41.33
C THR A 24 -0.45 9.43 -41.44
N ALA A 25 -1.16 8.31 -41.65
CA ALA A 25 -2.62 8.31 -41.68
C ALA A 25 -3.25 8.62 -40.31
N ILE A 26 -2.64 8.15 -39.22
CA ILE A 26 -3.07 8.43 -37.84
C ILE A 26 -2.81 9.90 -37.48
N ALA A 27 -1.66 10.45 -37.88
CA ALA A 27 -1.33 11.86 -37.65
C ALA A 27 -2.27 12.82 -38.41
N LEU A 28 -2.69 12.48 -39.63
CA LEU A 28 -3.67 13.26 -40.40
C LEU A 28 -5.10 13.13 -39.82
N GLY A 29 -5.47 11.98 -39.27
CA GLY A 29 -6.76 11.77 -38.61
C GLY A 29 -6.93 12.58 -37.32
N LEU A 30 -5.85 12.74 -36.54
CA LEU A 30 -5.84 13.54 -35.30
C LEU A 30 -5.72 15.05 -35.60
N GLY A 31 -4.99 15.43 -36.64
CA GLY A 31 -4.82 16.83 -37.05
C GLY A 31 -6.07 17.49 -37.63
N LEU A 32 -7.00 16.71 -38.21
CA LEU A 32 -8.27 17.22 -38.74
C LEU A 32 -9.41 17.21 -37.70
N GLY A 33 -9.28 16.46 -36.60
CA GLY A 33 -10.29 16.39 -35.53
C GLY A 33 -10.24 17.51 -34.50
N LEU A 34 -9.13 18.24 -34.39
CA LEU A 34 -8.93 19.33 -33.40
C LEU A 34 -9.01 20.74 -34.01
N GLY A 35 -9.23 20.88 -35.33
CA GLY A 35 -9.21 22.16 -36.06
C GLY A 35 -10.56 22.86 -36.25
N LEU A 36 -11.65 22.34 -35.70
CA LEU A 36 -13.01 22.89 -35.89
C LEU A 36 -13.70 23.15 -34.55
N GLY A 37 -13.29 24.23 -33.89
CA GLY A 37 -14.05 24.76 -32.76
C GLY A 37 -13.21 25.67 -31.91
N LEU A 38 -13.05 26.93 -32.32
CA LEU A 38 -12.89 28.11 -31.45
C LEU A 38 -12.72 29.35 -32.35
N LYS A 39 -13.85 30.00 -32.68
CA LYS A 39 -13.86 31.37 -33.20
C LYS A 39 -14.10 32.35 -32.04
N HIS A 40 -13.04 33.09 -31.73
CA HIS A 40 -12.96 34.51 -31.41
C HIS A 40 -14.20 35.26 -30.87
N HIS A 41 -14.02 35.91 -29.71
CA HIS A 41 -14.46 37.31 -29.54
C HIS A 41 -13.49 38.08 -28.62
N LYS A 42 -12.90 39.15 -29.17
CA LYS A 42 -12.18 40.23 -28.47
C LYS A 42 -13.20 41.18 -27.83
N GLY A 43 -12.89 41.66 -26.62
CA GLY A 43 -13.52 42.82 -26.00
C GLY A 43 -12.56 43.47 -25.01
N HIS A 44 -12.28 44.75 -25.23
CA HIS A 44 -11.39 45.62 -24.46
C HIS A 44 -12.16 46.33 -23.32
N HIS A 45 -11.38 46.87 -22.37
CA HIS A 45 -11.68 47.94 -21.38
C HIS A 45 -12.27 47.57 -20.03
N GLY A 46 -11.69 48.18 -18.98
CA GLY A 46 -12.49 48.77 -17.92
C GLY A 46 -11.96 48.56 -16.51
N ASP A 47 -11.28 49.60 -16.01
CA ASP A 47 -10.93 49.87 -14.61
C ASP A 47 -12.16 49.85 -13.68
N GLY A 48 -11.96 49.63 -12.36
CA GLY A 48 -12.98 49.95 -11.35
C GLY A 48 -13.12 48.94 -10.20
N GLY A 49 -12.65 49.33 -9.02
CA GLY A 49 -12.81 48.57 -7.77
C GLY A 49 -14.21 48.56 -7.17
N GLY A 50 -14.37 47.75 -6.13
CA GLY A 50 -15.55 47.70 -5.28
C GLY A 50 -15.49 46.49 -4.36
N GLY A 51 -15.11 46.72 -3.10
CA GLY A 51 -14.96 45.67 -2.09
C GLY A 51 -16.27 45.18 -1.47
N GLY A 52 -16.12 44.23 -0.56
CA GLY A 52 -17.12 43.90 0.45
C GLY A 52 -17.26 42.40 0.69
N GLY A 53 -16.93 41.95 1.90
CA GLY A 53 -17.39 40.67 2.42
C GLY A 53 -16.30 39.80 3.03
N GLY A 54 -15.66 40.27 4.10
CA GLY A 54 -14.71 39.47 4.87
C GLY A 54 -15.37 38.30 5.58
N PHE A 55 -14.65 37.18 5.59
CA PHE A 55 -14.64 36.23 6.69
C PHE A 55 -13.17 36.08 7.09
N THR A 56 -12.79 36.77 8.17
CA THR A 56 -11.56 36.55 8.92
C THR A 56 -11.80 35.41 9.90
N PRO A 57 -11.09 34.27 9.81
CA PRO A 57 -10.96 33.36 10.92
C PRO A 57 -10.01 33.99 11.96
N SER A 58 -10.56 34.17 13.15
CA SER A 58 -9.92 34.52 14.41
C SER A 58 -8.46 34.03 14.53
N SER A 59 -7.52 34.98 14.46
CA SER A 59 -6.17 34.84 14.98
C SER A 59 -6.22 34.83 16.52
N ASN A 60 -6.33 33.64 17.10
CA ASN A 60 -6.03 33.43 18.51
C ASN A 60 -4.79 32.53 18.63
N GLY A 61 -3.64 33.21 18.67
CA GLY A 61 -2.47 32.81 19.44
C GLY A 61 -1.68 31.60 18.93
N THR A 62 -0.84 31.79 17.92
CA THR A 62 0.43 31.07 17.83
C THR A 62 1.55 32.09 17.79
N ASN A 63 2.36 32.09 18.85
CA ASN A 63 3.52 32.95 18.96
C ASN A 63 4.46 32.66 17.79
N ALA A 64 4.62 33.66 16.92
CA ALA A 64 5.80 33.84 16.10
C ALA A 64 7.02 34.04 17.02
N ASN A 65 7.58 32.93 17.51
CA ASN A 65 8.92 32.76 18.12
C ASN A 65 9.06 31.30 18.59
N GLY A 66 8.86 30.34 17.68
CA GLY A 66 8.77 28.91 17.99
C GLY A 66 10.12 28.27 18.31
N THR A 67 10.76 28.65 19.41
CA THR A 67 11.91 27.89 19.93
C THR A 67 11.38 26.58 20.50
N LEU A 68 11.72 25.46 19.87
CA LEU A 68 11.42 24.14 20.42
C LEU A 68 12.26 23.93 21.69
N PRO A 69 11.66 23.45 22.80
CA PRO A 69 12.43 23.11 23.99
C PRO A 69 13.53 22.08 23.66
N MET A 70 14.73 22.29 24.21
CA MET A 70 15.89 21.40 24.04
C MET A 70 15.61 19.92 24.37
N ASN A 71 14.68 19.67 25.30
CA ASN A 71 14.31 18.35 25.80
C ASN A 71 12.96 17.87 25.24
N SER A 72 12.52 18.41 24.11
CA SER A 72 11.29 17.98 23.44
C SER A 72 11.41 16.50 23.07
N ALA A 73 10.64 15.65 23.72
CA ALA A 73 10.48 14.28 23.29
C ALA A 73 9.71 14.28 21.95
N TRP A 74 10.15 13.45 21.01
CA TRP A 74 9.68 13.49 19.64
C TRP A 74 9.48 12.08 19.08
N GLN A 75 8.72 11.99 17.98
CA GLN A 75 8.51 10.78 17.19
C GLN A 75 8.53 11.13 15.70
N ILE A 76 9.02 10.22 14.87
CA ILE A 76 9.05 10.33 13.41
C ILE A 76 8.36 9.13 12.76
N VAL A 77 7.44 9.38 11.83
CA VAL A 77 6.73 8.34 11.07
C VAL A 77 6.55 8.80 9.62
N LEU A 78 7.40 8.28 8.73
CA LEU A 78 7.40 8.66 7.30
C LEU A 78 6.79 7.59 6.39
N SER A 79 6.69 6.34 6.86
CA SER A 79 6.33 5.18 6.04
C SER A 79 4.82 4.94 5.89
N GLU A 80 4.00 5.59 6.72
CA GLU A 80 2.56 5.34 6.78
C GLU A 80 1.77 6.59 7.21
N THR A 81 0.46 6.55 6.96
CA THR A 81 -0.46 7.59 7.43
C THR A 81 -0.85 7.34 8.87
N LEU A 82 -0.73 8.35 9.72
CA LEU A 82 -1.32 8.37 11.05
C LEU A 82 -2.84 8.58 10.92
N THR A 83 -3.64 7.59 11.33
CA THR A 83 -5.10 7.66 11.38
C THR A 83 -5.63 7.82 12.81
N ASP A 84 -6.87 8.29 12.96
CA ASP A 84 -7.58 8.38 14.25
C ASP A 84 -7.63 7.04 15.04
N THR A 85 -7.47 5.92 14.34
CA THR A 85 -7.46 4.56 14.90
C THR A 85 -6.08 4.02 15.27
N ASP A 86 -5.00 4.69 14.85
CA ASP A 86 -3.62 4.31 15.15
C ASP A 86 -3.22 4.80 16.53
N GLN A 87 -3.83 4.25 17.60
CA GLN A 87 -3.37 4.41 18.99
C GLN A 87 -3.01 5.85 19.43
N MET A 88 -3.60 6.88 18.82
CA MET A 88 -3.48 8.29 19.23
C MET A 88 -4.83 9.02 19.21
N SER A 89 -5.92 8.29 19.44
CA SER A 89 -7.18 8.94 19.78
C SER A 89 -7.07 9.54 21.20
N PRO A 90 -7.28 10.86 21.38
CA PRO A 90 -7.10 11.55 22.66
C PRO A 90 -8.16 11.27 23.73
N SER A 91 -9.01 10.27 23.50
CA SER A 91 -9.92 9.73 24.51
C SER A 91 -9.36 8.48 25.22
N ASN A 92 -8.19 7.96 24.81
CA ASN A 92 -7.56 6.79 25.41
C ASN A 92 -6.22 7.16 26.08
N THR A 93 -6.02 6.69 27.31
CA THR A 93 -4.98 7.15 28.25
C THR A 93 -3.55 6.68 27.97
N THR A 94 -3.13 6.60 26.71
CA THR A 94 -1.77 6.23 26.29
C THR A 94 -1.23 7.19 25.22
N ASN A 95 -1.03 8.45 25.62
CA ASN A 95 -0.18 9.39 24.90
C ASN A 95 1.28 8.86 24.96
N PRO A 96 2.03 8.72 23.86
CA PRO A 96 3.44 8.31 23.87
C PRO A 96 4.35 9.27 24.67
N GLY A 97 3.82 10.41 25.14
CA GLY A 97 4.55 11.34 25.99
C GLY A 97 5.49 12.25 25.21
N VAL A 98 5.31 12.35 23.89
CA VAL A 98 6.07 13.21 23.00
C VAL A 98 5.34 14.53 22.76
N SER A 99 6.10 15.59 22.55
CA SER A 99 5.60 16.94 22.27
C SER A 99 5.79 17.37 20.81
N VAL A 100 6.45 16.53 20.01
CA VAL A 100 6.76 16.78 18.60
C VAL A 100 6.50 15.50 17.79
N TYR A 101 5.85 15.63 16.63
CA TYR A 101 5.73 14.59 15.61
C TYR A 101 6.34 15.08 14.31
N ASP A 102 7.10 14.23 13.65
CA ASP A 102 7.60 14.43 12.29
C ASP A 102 6.95 13.41 11.34
N ILE A 103 6.26 13.90 10.31
CA ILE A 103 5.39 13.09 9.45
C ILE A 103 5.62 13.41 7.97
N ASP A 104 5.42 12.43 7.09
CA ASP A 104 5.49 12.66 5.64
C ASP A 104 4.37 13.61 5.18
N MET A 105 4.75 14.73 4.56
CA MET A 105 3.81 15.75 4.12
C MET A 105 2.81 15.21 3.07
N PHE A 106 3.28 14.46 2.07
CA PHE A 106 2.43 14.02 0.97
C PHE A 106 1.45 12.92 1.38
N LEU A 107 1.85 12.00 2.25
CA LEU A 107 0.96 10.98 2.81
C LEU A 107 -0.20 11.62 3.59
N HIS A 108 0.03 12.77 4.22
CA HIS A 108 -0.93 13.41 5.12
C HIS A 108 -1.63 14.65 4.55
N GLN A 109 -1.28 15.12 3.34
CA GLN A 109 -1.77 16.41 2.79
C GLN A 109 -3.30 16.54 2.66
N ASN A 110 -4.02 15.42 2.66
CA ASN A 110 -5.49 15.38 2.55
C ASN A 110 -6.18 14.86 3.83
N LEU A 111 -5.46 14.78 4.95
CA LEU A 111 -5.95 14.27 6.23
C LEU A 111 -6.05 15.39 7.29
N SER A 112 -6.82 15.15 8.36
CA SER A 112 -6.96 16.10 9.49
C SER A 112 -5.92 15.91 10.59
N VAL A 113 -4.96 15.00 10.39
CA VAL A 113 -4.01 14.57 11.43
C VAL A 113 -3.28 15.74 12.08
N VAL A 114 -2.88 16.74 11.30
CA VAL A 114 -2.11 17.88 11.81
C VAL A 114 -2.97 18.69 12.78
N GLN A 115 -4.23 18.94 12.42
CA GLN A 115 -5.16 19.64 13.30
C GLN A 115 -5.46 18.82 14.56
N ASP A 116 -5.55 17.50 14.43
CA ASP A 116 -5.87 16.62 15.55
C ASP A 116 -4.71 16.52 16.55
N LEU A 117 -3.46 16.42 16.08
CA LEU A 117 -2.26 16.52 16.91
C LEU A 117 -2.14 17.90 17.58
N GLN A 118 -2.43 18.98 16.84
CA GLN A 118 -2.35 20.33 17.39
C GLN A 118 -3.38 20.61 18.49
N LYS A 119 -4.58 20.00 18.44
CA LYS A 119 -5.55 20.08 19.56
C LYS A 119 -5.00 19.49 20.86
N LEU A 120 -3.96 18.65 20.77
CA LEU A 120 -3.25 18.05 21.89
C LEU A 120 -1.99 18.81 22.29
N ASN A 121 -1.79 20.01 21.74
CA ASN A 121 -0.57 20.81 21.88
C ASN A 121 0.70 20.08 21.41
N ILE A 122 0.56 19.18 20.43
CA ILE A 122 1.70 18.54 19.77
C ILE A 122 2.16 19.45 18.63
N THR A 123 3.47 19.68 18.54
CA THR A 123 4.11 20.35 17.40
C THR A 123 4.23 19.34 16.26
N VAL A 124 3.82 19.71 15.05
CA VAL A 124 3.94 18.85 13.87
C VAL A 124 4.98 19.42 12.90
N LEU A 125 6.00 18.61 12.60
CA LEU A 125 6.98 18.82 11.56
C LEU A 125 6.55 18.01 10.33
N CYS A 126 6.68 18.59 9.15
CA CYS A 126 6.29 17.95 7.90
C CYS A 126 7.52 17.69 7.04
N TYR A 127 7.87 16.41 6.94
CA TYR A 127 8.94 15.88 6.12
C TYR A 127 8.61 15.96 4.63
N PHE A 128 9.60 16.33 3.83
CA PHE A 128 9.66 16.04 2.41
C PHE A 128 11.13 16.07 1.94
N SER A 129 11.49 15.28 0.94
CA SER A 129 12.81 15.45 0.33
C SER A 129 12.89 16.76 -0.45
N ALA A 130 13.88 17.60 -0.11
CA ALA A 130 14.11 18.87 -0.78
C ALA A 130 15.25 18.81 -1.79
N GLY A 131 16.29 18.00 -1.51
CA GLY A 131 17.45 17.85 -2.38
C GLY A 131 17.47 16.60 -3.26
N SER A 132 16.41 15.78 -3.22
CA SER A 132 16.24 14.66 -4.13
C SER A 132 14.87 14.67 -4.84
N TYR A 133 14.87 14.13 -6.05
CA TYR A 133 13.66 13.75 -6.79
C TYR A 133 13.24 12.38 -6.30
N GLU A 134 12.03 12.28 -5.79
CA GLU A 134 11.38 11.01 -5.49
C GLU A 134 10.43 10.65 -6.64
N PRO A 135 10.43 9.39 -7.13
CA PRO A 135 9.43 8.94 -8.08
C PRO A 135 8.05 8.94 -7.42
N ASP A 136 7.00 9.11 -8.23
CA ASP A 136 5.59 8.94 -7.82
C ASP A 136 5.04 9.87 -6.72
N ARG A 137 5.77 10.91 -6.29
CA ARG A 137 5.16 12.04 -5.57
C ARG A 137 4.15 12.74 -6.50
N PRO A 138 3.05 13.31 -5.97
CA PRO A 138 2.02 13.97 -6.78
C PRO A 138 2.53 15.09 -7.70
N ASP A 139 3.71 15.65 -7.42
CA ASP A 139 4.36 16.70 -8.20
C ASP A 139 5.62 16.24 -8.96
N SER A 140 5.97 14.96 -8.95
CA SER A 140 7.19 14.42 -9.59
C SER A 140 7.29 14.73 -11.09
N TRP A 141 6.16 14.91 -11.78
CA TRP A 141 6.12 15.27 -13.21
C TRP A 141 6.58 16.71 -13.51
N LYS A 142 6.66 17.57 -12.48
CA LYS A 142 7.13 18.96 -12.61
C LYS A 142 8.64 19.03 -12.84
N PHE A 143 9.40 18.11 -12.25
CA PHE A 143 10.84 17.99 -12.47
C PHE A 143 11.15 17.59 -13.92
N LYS A 144 12.27 18.09 -14.43
CA LYS A 144 12.80 17.78 -15.76
C LYS A 144 14.12 17.05 -15.64
N SER A 145 14.59 16.50 -16.75
CA SER A 145 15.84 15.72 -16.77
C SER A 145 17.06 16.55 -16.40
N ASP A 146 17.05 17.86 -16.70
CA ASP A 146 18.10 18.81 -16.37
C ASP A 146 18.06 19.28 -14.91
N ASP A 147 17.02 18.95 -14.14
CA ASP A 147 17.04 19.15 -12.68
C ASP A 147 17.77 18.04 -11.94
N LYS A 148 18.03 16.91 -12.59
CA LYS A 148 18.41 15.65 -11.93
C LYS A 148 19.86 15.30 -12.20
N GLY A 149 20.52 14.89 -11.14
CA GLY A 149 21.87 14.36 -11.15
C GLY A 149 21.90 12.84 -11.19
N ASN A 150 22.89 12.30 -10.50
CA ASN A 150 23.03 10.87 -10.26
C ASN A 150 21.91 10.35 -9.36
N GLN A 151 21.71 9.04 -9.43
CA GLN A 151 20.81 8.33 -8.54
C GLN A 151 21.38 8.31 -7.12
N LEU A 152 20.52 8.43 -6.10
CA LEU A 152 20.92 8.28 -4.70
C LEU A 152 21.32 6.82 -4.42
N ASP A 153 22.38 6.62 -3.63
CA ASP A 153 22.81 5.30 -3.21
C ASP A 153 21.80 4.70 -2.23
N GLY A 154 21.47 3.41 -2.36
CA GLY A 154 20.42 2.75 -1.57
C GLY A 154 18.98 3.06 -1.97
N TRP A 155 18.70 4.16 -2.69
CA TRP A 155 17.33 4.62 -2.99
C TRP A 155 16.99 4.51 -4.49
N ARG A 156 16.29 3.42 -4.86
CA ARG A 156 16.03 3.11 -6.27
C ARG A 156 15.06 4.10 -6.91
N GLY A 157 15.50 4.74 -8.00
CA GLY A 157 14.68 5.68 -8.77
C GLY A 157 14.64 7.10 -8.18
N GLU A 158 15.35 7.32 -7.08
CA GLU A 158 15.55 8.62 -6.46
C GLU A 158 16.82 9.28 -7.02
N TYR A 159 16.79 10.58 -7.35
CA TYR A 159 17.91 11.27 -7.99
C TYR A 159 18.23 12.58 -7.30
N TRP A 160 19.51 12.93 -7.18
CA TRP A 160 19.93 14.22 -6.62
C TRP A 160 19.37 15.38 -7.46
N LEU A 161 19.01 16.48 -6.82
CA LEU A 161 18.46 17.66 -7.49
C LEU A 161 19.47 18.79 -7.60
N ASP A 162 19.41 19.53 -8.70
CA ASP A 162 20.12 20.80 -8.85
C ASP A 162 19.47 21.87 -7.96
N LEU A 163 20.10 22.14 -6.81
CA LEU A 163 19.63 23.09 -5.79
C LEU A 163 19.65 24.55 -6.28
N THR A 164 20.29 24.82 -7.42
CA THR A 164 20.34 26.15 -8.06
C THR A 164 19.22 26.35 -9.08
N SER A 165 18.50 25.28 -9.47
CA SER A 165 17.40 25.34 -10.43
C SER A 165 16.20 26.11 -9.87
N ASP A 166 15.79 27.17 -10.58
CA ASP A 166 14.56 27.92 -10.29
C ASP A 166 13.33 27.00 -10.22
N ARG A 167 13.30 25.96 -11.07
CA ARG A 167 12.20 25.01 -11.13
C ARG A 167 12.15 24.10 -9.91
N VAL A 168 13.32 23.65 -9.41
CA VAL A 168 13.39 22.91 -8.14
C VAL A 168 12.93 23.80 -7.00
N ARG A 169 13.39 25.05 -6.94
CA ARG A 169 12.97 26.04 -5.93
C ARG A 169 11.47 26.33 -5.97
N ASP A 170 10.88 26.45 -7.15
CA ASP A 170 9.42 26.63 -7.31
C ASP A 170 8.62 25.41 -6.84
N ILE A 171 9.13 24.20 -7.06
CA ILE A 171 8.52 22.97 -6.55
C ILE A 171 8.58 22.95 -5.02
N MET A 172 9.73 23.26 -4.43
CA MET A 172 9.86 23.30 -2.97
C MET A 172 9.01 24.39 -2.33
N ARG A 173 8.91 25.57 -2.94
CA ARG A 173 7.97 26.62 -2.51
C ARG A 173 6.53 26.09 -2.46
N ASN A 174 6.12 25.32 -3.46
CA ASN A 174 4.79 24.70 -3.49
C ASN A 174 4.63 23.60 -2.42
N ARG A 175 5.66 22.80 -2.13
CA ARG A 175 5.63 21.82 -1.03
C ARG A 175 5.50 22.52 0.34
N ILE A 176 6.26 23.59 0.56
CA ILE A 176 6.16 24.42 1.77
C ILE A 176 4.76 25.04 1.92
N ASP A 177 4.15 25.51 0.83
CA ASP A 177 2.77 26.02 0.84
C ASP A 177 1.75 24.91 1.17
N ILE A 178 1.97 23.67 0.73
CA ILE A 178 1.15 22.52 1.13
C ILE A 178 1.30 22.27 2.64
N ALA A 179 2.52 22.18 3.16
CA ALA A 179 2.77 22.01 4.60
C ALA A 179 2.12 23.14 5.43
N ALA A 180 2.22 24.39 4.97
CA ALA A 180 1.56 25.52 5.62
C ALA A 180 0.02 25.38 5.62
N LYS A 181 -0.58 24.94 4.52
CA LYS A 181 -2.03 24.70 4.41
C LYS A 181 -2.51 23.54 5.28
N MET A 182 -1.68 22.50 5.42
CA MET A 182 -1.92 21.43 6.39
C MET A 182 -1.84 21.94 7.84
N GLY A 183 -1.24 23.10 8.07
CA GLY A 183 -1.07 23.70 9.39
C GLY A 183 0.20 23.22 10.09
N CYS A 184 1.17 22.64 9.39
CA CYS A 184 2.42 22.19 10.01
C CYS A 184 3.09 23.33 10.79
N ASN A 185 3.74 23.01 11.91
CA ASN A 185 4.51 23.99 12.69
C ASN A 185 5.90 24.21 12.10
N GLY A 186 6.45 23.20 11.42
CA GLY A 186 7.75 23.26 10.79
C GLY A 186 7.88 22.29 9.61
N ILE A 187 9.00 22.39 8.91
CA ILE A 187 9.39 21.49 7.83
C ILE A 187 10.69 20.76 8.18
N ASP A 188 10.78 19.49 7.77
CA ASP A 188 12.02 18.70 7.77
C ASP A 188 12.43 18.41 6.31
N PRO A 189 13.23 19.31 5.68
CA PRO A 189 13.66 19.14 4.30
C PRO A 189 14.86 18.20 4.20
N ASP A 190 14.67 17.02 3.61
CA ASP A 190 15.74 16.01 3.49
C ASP A 190 16.67 16.25 2.29
N ASN A 191 17.82 15.55 2.30
CA ASN A 191 18.80 15.45 1.23
C ASN A 191 19.47 16.78 0.86
N VAL A 192 19.63 17.70 1.82
CA VAL A 192 20.31 19.00 1.63
C VAL A 192 21.85 18.90 1.70
N ASP A 193 22.39 17.68 1.72
CA ASP A 193 23.81 17.32 1.82
C ASP A 193 24.35 16.66 0.54
N GLY A 194 23.69 16.90 -0.60
CA GLY A 194 24.15 16.39 -1.90
C GLY A 194 25.61 16.75 -2.24
N TYR A 195 26.16 17.81 -1.66
CA TYR A 195 27.58 18.19 -1.79
C TYR A 195 28.58 17.16 -1.24
N ASP A 196 28.13 16.29 -0.33
CA ASP A 196 28.96 15.25 0.30
C ASP A 196 28.75 13.87 -0.35
N ASN A 197 28.02 13.84 -1.47
CA ASN A 197 27.63 12.63 -2.19
C ASN A 197 28.06 12.69 -3.67
N ASP A 198 28.09 11.53 -4.34
CA ASP A 198 28.29 11.46 -5.80
C ASP A 198 27.02 11.91 -6.55
N ASN A 199 26.75 13.21 -6.50
CA ASN A 199 25.51 13.81 -6.99
C ASN A 199 25.46 14.01 -8.51
N GLY A 200 26.58 13.95 -9.22
CA GLY A 200 26.63 14.13 -10.68
C GLY A 200 26.32 15.55 -11.20
N LEU A 201 26.13 16.52 -10.31
CA LEU A 201 25.79 17.92 -10.61
C LEU A 201 26.90 18.90 -10.22
N GLY A 202 27.88 18.44 -9.43
CA GLY A 202 28.95 19.29 -8.90
C GLY A 202 28.48 20.22 -7.78
N LEU A 203 27.44 19.83 -7.03
CA LEU A 203 26.91 20.61 -5.91
C LEU A 203 28.00 20.91 -4.88
N SER A 204 28.07 22.16 -4.45
CA SER A 204 28.96 22.65 -3.41
C SER A 204 28.23 22.86 -2.09
N LYS A 205 29.00 22.97 -1.00
CA LYS A 205 28.47 23.43 0.31
C LYS A 205 27.74 24.77 0.18
N GLY A 206 28.26 25.69 -0.65
CA GLY A 206 27.63 26.99 -0.90
C GLY A 206 26.23 26.87 -1.51
N ASP A 207 26.05 25.95 -2.46
CA ASP A 207 24.73 25.72 -3.08
C ASP A 207 23.72 25.22 -2.04
N SER A 208 24.16 24.37 -1.11
CA SER A 208 23.31 23.85 -0.04
C SER A 208 23.01 24.88 1.04
N VAL A 209 23.99 25.71 1.42
CA VAL A 209 23.76 26.87 2.31
C VAL A 209 22.72 27.82 1.71
N ASP A 210 22.87 28.18 0.43
CA ASP A 210 21.95 29.08 -0.28
C ASP A 210 20.55 28.46 -0.43
N PHE A 211 20.47 27.13 -0.59
CA PHE A 211 19.21 26.40 -0.69
C PHE A 211 18.51 26.27 0.66
N VAL A 212 19.21 25.89 1.73
CA VAL A 212 18.65 25.82 3.10
C VAL A 212 18.17 27.19 3.57
N ARG A 213 18.93 28.26 3.31
CA ARG A 213 18.49 29.63 3.60
C ARG A 213 17.23 30.01 2.84
N PHE A 214 17.11 29.60 1.58
CA PHE A 214 15.89 29.77 0.80
C PHE A 214 14.70 29.01 1.43
N LEU A 215 14.86 27.72 1.75
CA LEU A 215 13.80 26.92 2.38
C LEU A 215 13.34 27.52 3.71
N ALA A 216 14.29 27.96 4.54
CA ALA A 216 14.02 28.63 5.81
C ALA A 216 13.29 29.96 5.63
N GLN A 217 13.68 30.76 4.63
CA GLN A 217 12.99 31.99 4.31
C GLN A 217 11.54 31.73 3.86
N GLU A 218 11.32 30.76 2.98
CA GLU A 218 9.98 30.39 2.51
C GLU A 218 9.10 29.88 3.66
N ALA A 219 9.60 28.94 4.47
CA ALA A 219 8.86 28.43 5.63
C ALA A 219 8.52 29.54 6.63
N SER A 220 9.48 30.43 6.92
CA SER A 220 9.26 31.56 7.84
C SER A 220 8.19 32.53 7.34
N SER A 221 8.03 32.69 6.01
CA SER A 221 6.98 33.51 5.42
C SER A 221 5.56 32.97 5.69
N HIS A 222 5.46 31.67 5.97
CA HIS A 222 4.25 30.98 6.40
C HIS A 222 4.16 30.81 7.93
N GLY A 223 5.12 31.36 8.69
CA GLY A 223 5.19 31.21 10.15
C GLY A 223 5.65 29.83 10.63
N MET A 224 6.26 29.04 9.74
CA MET A 224 6.81 27.71 10.07
C MET A 224 8.30 27.80 10.38
N ILE A 225 8.79 26.89 11.22
CA ILE A 225 10.22 26.68 11.48
C ILE A 225 10.84 25.68 10.50
N THR A 226 12.16 25.65 10.39
CA THR A 226 12.89 24.75 9.47
C THR A 226 13.98 23.99 10.20
N GLY A 227 14.06 22.68 9.94
CA GLY A 227 15.14 21.81 10.41
C GLY A 227 16.35 21.80 9.47
N LEU A 228 17.49 21.32 9.98
CA LEU A 228 18.62 20.88 9.17
C LEU A 228 18.80 19.37 9.33
N LYS A 229 18.63 18.63 8.24
CA LYS A 229 18.79 17.18 8.19
C LYS A 229 20.24 16.81 7.84
N ASN A 230 20.91 16.08 8.73
CA ASN A 230 22.32 15.69 8.62
C ASN A 230 23.23 16.90 8.31
N ALA A 231 23.82 16.98 7.11
CA ALA A 231 24.50 18.17 6.57
C ALA A 231 25.43 18.93 7.55
N ALA A 232 26.16 18.20 8.41
CA ALA A 232 26.88 18.80 9.53
C ALA A 232 27.91 19.85 9.08
N ALA A 233 28.48 19.65 7.90
CA ALA A 233 29.55 20.46 7.35
C ALA A 233 29.13 21.89 6.94
N ILE A 234 27.84 22.23 7.01
CA ILE A 234 27.29 23.58 6.75
C ILE A 234 26.59 24.19 7.96
N ILE A 235 26.65 23.57 9.14
CA ILE A 235 25.92 24.04 10.34
C ILE A 235 26.23 25.50 10.66
N ASP A 236 27.51 25.87 10.78
CA ASP A 236 27.92 27.24 11.14
C ASP A 236 27.38 28.30 10.16
N ASP A 237 27.16 27.91 8.90
CA ASP A 237 26.68 28.79 7.84
C ASP A 237 25.14 28.92 7.79
N VAL A 238 24.38 28.07 8.49
CA VAL A 238 22.91 28.07 8.47
C VAL A 238 22.26 28.04 9.85
N ILE A 239 23.05 27.88 10.92
CA ILE A 239 22.55 27.76 12.29
C ILE A 239 21.72 28.97 12.71
N ASP A 240 21.89 30.14 12.11
CA ASP A 240 21.07 31.33 12.37
C ASP A 240 19.64 31.23 11.84
N VAL A 241 19.39 30.44 10.78
CA VAL A 241 18.09 30.34 10.10
C VAL A 241 17.31 29.06 10.38
N VAL A 242 17.98 27.98 10.81
CA VAL A 242 17.31 26.72 11.20
C VAL A 242 16.98 26.70 12.70
N SER A 243 15.96 25.95 13.11
CA SER A 243 15.45 25.93 14.49
C SER A 243 15.77 24.64 15.26
N PHE A 244 16.10 23.57 14.56
CA PHE A 244 16.47 22.26 15.10
C PHE A 244 17.32 21.51 14.07
N SER A 245 17.98 20.44 14.50
CA SER A 245 18.58 19.45 13.60
C SER A 245 17.79 18.16 13.64
N VAL A 246 17.69 17.46 12.52
CA VAL A 246 17.39 16.02 12.49
C VAL A 246 18.70 15.33 12.10
N ASN A 247 19.19 14.44 12.94
CA ASN A 247 20.43 13.69 12.66
C ASN A 247 20.12 12.20 12.62
N GLU A 248 20.71 11.53 11.64
CA GLU A 248 20.76 10.07 11.55
C GLU A 248 22.18 9.60 11.87
N GLN A 249 22.27 8.60 12.75
CA GLN A 249 23.43 7.73 12.93
C GLN A 249 24.73 8.40 13.40
N CYS A 250 24.69 9.59 14.03
CA CYS A 250 25.93 10.20 14.52
C CYS A 250 26.68 9.33 15.54
N VAL A 251 25.98 8.47 16.29
CA VAL A 251 26.64 7.55 17.24
C VAL A 251 27.31 6.41 16.49
N GLN A 252 26.66 5.86 15.47
CA GLN A 252 27.23 4.80 14.65
C GLN A 252 28.51 5.26 13.91
N TYR A 253 28.53 6.51 13.45
CA TYR A 253 29.65 7.05 12.66
C TYR A 253 30.66 7.89 13.48
N ASP A 254 30.44 8.06 14.79
CA ASP A 254 31.30 8.88 15.67
C ASP A 254 31.36 10.37 15.26
N GLU A 255 30.21 10.92 14.89
CA GLU A 255 30.04 12.27 14.32
C GLU A 255 29.16 13.19 15.19
N CYS A 256 28.74 12.76 16.38
CA CYS A 256 27.79 13.54 17.20
C CYS A 256 28.34 14.90 17.63
N ASP A 257 29.66 15.03 17.78
CA ASP A 257 30.30 16.30 18.13
C ASP A 257 30.15 17.36 17.02
N ASP A 258 29.94 16.96 15.76
CA ASP A 258 29.75 17.89 14.65
C ASP A 258 28.40 18.63 14.77
N PHE A 259 27.43 18.06 15.49
CA PHE A 259 26.11 18.66 15.72
C PHE A 259 26.05 19.54 16.99
N ILE A 260 27.14 19.67 17.75
CA ILE A 260 27.16 20.35 19.06
C ILE A 260 26.77 21.84 18.99
N ALA A 261 26.90 22.47 17.82
CA ALA A 261 26.48 23.86 17.62
C ALA A 261 24.98 24.07 17.85
N PHE A 262 24.13 23.07 17.62
CA PHE A 262 22.69 23.15 17.93
C PHE A 262 22.41 23.32 19.42
N PRO A 263 22.80 22.39 20.32
CA PRO A 263 22.59 22.57 21.75
C PRO A 263 23.30 23.80 22.33
N GLN A 264 24.46 24.19 21.79
CA GLN A 264 25.15 25.42 22.20
C GLN A 264 24.37 26.70 21.87
N ASN A 265 23.57 26.67 20.79
CA ASN A 265 22.66 27.75 20.40
C ASN A 265 21.23 27.57 20.95
N GLY A 266 21.01 26.62 21.88
CA GLY A 266 19.71 26.36 22.48
C GLY A 266 18.68 25.76 21.52
N LYS A 267 19.14 25.01 20.52
CA LYS A 267 18.31 24.34 19.50
C LYS A 267 18.40 22.82 19.65
N PRO A 268 17.26 22.09 19.63
CA PRO A 268 17.28 20.65 19.82
C PRO A 268 17.90 19.92 18.62
N VAL A 269 18.45 18.74 18.90
CA VAL A 269 18.85 17.75 17.91
C VAL A 269 17.90 16.56 18.05
N PHE A 270 17.08 16.33 17.04
CA PHE A 270 16.21 15.18 16.89
C PHE A 270 17.02 14.03 16.29
N HIS A 271 17.53 13.18 17.17
CA HIS A 271 18.51 12.15 16.85
C HIS A 271 17.85 10.79 16.58
N ILE A 272 18.23 10.15 15.48
CA ILE A 272 17.78 8.85 15.03
C ILE A 272 18.99 7.91 14.95
N GLU A 273 18.84 6.70 15.48
CA GLU A 273 19.78 5.60 15.25
C GLU A 273 19.02 4.41 14.68
N TYR A 274 19.66 3.67 13.78
CA TYR A 274 19.12 2.44 13.19
C TYR A 274 19.95 1.25 13.68
N PRO A 275 19.88 0.89 14.98
CA PRO A 275 20.76 -0.13 15.58
C PRO A 275 20.53 -1.54 15.02
N ALA A 276 19.44 -1.74 14.30
CA ALA A 276 19.16 -2.94 13.52
C ALA A 276 20.16 -3.03 12.33
N GLY A 277 20.43 -1.91 11.65
CA GLY A 277 21.20 -1.85 10.41
C GLY A 277 20.31 -1.61 9.18
N ASP A 278 20.92 -1.60 8.00
CA ASP A 278 20.27 -1.45 6.69
C ASP A 278 19.76 -2.79 6.12
N GLU A 279 20.40 -3.91 6.51
CA GLU A 279 19.94 -5.28 6.24
C GLU A 279 18.89 -5.79 7.25
N ASP A 280 18.71 -5.07 8.35
CA ASP A 280 17.82 -5.45 9.44
C ASP A 280 16.62 -4.51 9.47
N THR A 281 15.58 -4.92 8.75
CA THR A 281 14.24 -4.33 8.85
C THR A 281 13.56 -4.62 10.19
N ASP A 282 14.27 -5.14 11.21
CA ASP A 282 13.80 -5.15 12.60
C ASP A 282 13.80 -3.72 13.18
N VAL A 283 12.99 -2.85 12.56
CA VAL A 283 12.07 -1.99 13.29
C VAL A 283 11.60 -2.83 14.48
N LYS A 284 11.70 -2.31 15.71
CA LYS A 284 10.94 -2.87 16.81
C LYS A 284 9.50 -2.90 16.37
N ILE A 285 9.13 -4.10 15.97
CA ILE A 285 7.84 -4.57 15.54
C ILE A 285 6.83 -4.09 16.60
N PHE A 286 6.26 -2.92 16.35
CA PHE A 286 4.82 -2.74 16.49
C PHE A 286 4.13 -3.31 15.24
N SER A 287 4.71 -4.32 14.58
CA SER A 287 3.81 -5.36 14.12
C SER A 287 3.30 -6.01 15.42
N PRO A 288 2.01 -6.01 15.71
CA PRO A 288 1.54 -7.21 16.37
C PRO A 288 2.02 -8.35 15.49
N GLU A 289 2.68 -9.36 16.06
CA GLU A 289 2.95 -10.62 15.36
C GLU A 289 1.80 -10.82 14.38
N LEU A 290 2.05 -10.71 13.07
CA LEU A 290 1.09 -11.14 12.08
C LEU A 290 1.12 -12.66 12.15
N SER A 291 0.62 -13.18 13.27
CA SER A 291 0.36 -14.59 13.43
C SER A 291 -0.53 -14.93 12.24
N PRO A 292 -0.10 -15.86 11.36
CA PRO A 292 -1.00 -16.36 10.35
C PRO A 292 -2.27 -16.79 11.08
N THR A 293 -3.42 -16.48 10.48
CA THR A 293 -4.70 -16.93 11.03
C THR A 293 -4.56 -18.42 11.36
N PRO A 294 -5.08 -18.96 12.48
CA PRO A 294 -4.98 -20.40 12.74
C PRO A 294 -5.60 -21.18 11.59
N LEU A 295 -4.78 -21.67 10.66
CA LEU A 295 -5.24 -22.34 9.47
C LEU A 295 -5.42 -23.82 9.82
N PRO A 296 -6.59 -24.41 9.52
CA PRO A 296 -6.78 -25.82 9.70
C PRO A 296 -5.78 -26.56 8.79
N ASN A 297 -5.00 -27.48 9.37
CA ASN A 297 -4.03 -28.32 8.65
C ASN A 297 -4.78 -29.42 7.87
N LYS A 298 -5.72 -29.03 7.00
CA LYS A 298 -6.54 -29.90 6.18
C LYS A 298 -6.44 -29.50 4.71
N PRO A 299 -6.58 -30.46 3.77
CA PRO A 299 -6.65 -30.15 2.35
C PRO A 299 -7.78 -29.16 2.02
N PHE A 300 -7.50 -28.22 1.10
CA PHE A 300 -8.47 -27.26 0.59
C PHE A 300 -8.24 -27.01 -0.90
N ILE A 301 -9.26 -26.49 -1.58
CA ILE A 301 -9.15 -26.08 -2.97
C ILE A 301 -8.97 -24.56 -3.04
N LEU A 302 -7.84 -24.11 -3.58
CA LEU A 302 -7.76 -22.76 -4.15
C LEU A 302 -8.37 -22.82 -5.54
N LEU A 303 -9.35 -21.99 -5.86
CA LEU A 303 -10.02 -21.98 -7.16
C LEU A 303 -9.84 -20.61 -7.83
N PRO A 304 -8.94 -20.48 -8.82
CA PRO A 304 -8.88 -19.31 -9.70
C PRO A 304 -10.14 -19.27 -10.58
N LEU A 305 -11.21 -18.64 -10.10
CA LEU A 305 -12.52 -18.65 -10.77
C LEU A 305 -12.64 -17.47 -11.73
N TYR A 306 -11.86 -17.53 -12.82
CA TYR A 306 -11.83 -16.46 -13.83
C TYR A 306 -12.86 -16.71 -14.95
N ILE A 307 -13.87 -17.52 -14.66
CA ILE A 307 -15.03 -17.78 -15.49
C ILE A 307 -16.03 -16.66 -15.23
N TYR A 308 -16.43 -15.91 -16.26
CA TYR A 308 -17.48 -14.91 -16.11
C TYR A 308 -18.79 -15.57 -15.62
N PRO A 309 -19.46 -15.04 -14.57
CA PRO A 309 -20.60 -15.67 -13.92
C PRO A 309 -21.92 -15.50 -14.70
N ALA A 310 -21.92 -15.79 -16.01
CA ALA A 310 -23.15 -15.92 -16.77
C ALA A 310 -24.10 -16.92 -16.08
N PRO A 311 -25.44 -16.81 -16.26
CA PRO A 311 -26.38 -17.72 -15.62
C PRO A 311 -25.96 -19.19 -15.77
N THR A 312 -25.95 -19.93 -14.65
CA THR A 312 -25.49 -21.33 -14.53
C THR A 312 -23.98 -21.60 -14.68
N ALA A 313 -23.16 -20.63 -15.08
CA ALA A 313 -21.73 -20.84 -15.31
C ALA A 313 -20.98 -21.32 -14.06
N TRP A 314 -21.40 -20.90 -12.86
CA TRP A 314 -20.78 -21.31 -11.59
C TRP A 314 -21.49 -22.49 -10.90
N GLU A 315 -22.47 -23.13 -11.54
CA GLU A 315 -23.18 -24.30 -10.97
C GLU A 315 -22.27 -25.45 -10.54
N PRO A 316 -21.17 -25.77 -11.26
CA PRO A 316 -20.22 -26.80 -10.81
C PRO A 316 -19.58 -26.49 -9.45
N LEU A 317 -19.33 -25.21 -9.13
CA LEU A 317 -18.82 -24.80 -7.81
C LEU A 317 -19.88 -24.96 -6.74
N TYR A 318 -21.09 -24.43 -6.95
CA TYR A 318 -22.16 -24.51 -5.96
C TYR A 318 -22.50 -25.96 -5.61
N THR A 319 -22.57 -26.82 -6.63
CA THR A 319 -22.83 -28.26 -6.45
C THR A 319 -21.71 -28.93 -5.66
N ALA A 320 -20.44 -28.63 -5.98
CA ALA A 320 -19.28 -29.17 -5.29
C ALA A 320 -19.25 -28.76 -3.82
N ALA A 321 -19.35 -27.47 -3.54
CA ALA A 321 -19.30 -26.93 -2.17
C ALA A 321 -20.46 -27.45 -1.31
N ALA A 322 -21.69 -27.52 -1.85
CA ALA A 322 -22.83 -28.05 -1.12
C ALA A 322 -22.74 -29.57 -0.86
N SER A 323 -22.12 -30.33 -1.78
CA SER A 323 -21.97 -31.79 -1.64
C SER A 323 -20.83 -32.20 -0.70
N HIS A 324 -19.89 -31.30 -0.43
CA HIS A 324 -18.68 -31.56 0.35
C HIS A 324 -18.45 -30.48 1.43
N PRO A 325 -19.33 -30.35 2.44
CA PRO A 325 -19.20 -29.35 3.50
C PRO A 325 -17.91 -29.47 4.33
N GLU A 326 -17.25 -30.63 4.31
CA GLU A 326 -15.96 -30.89 4.95
C GLU A 326 -14.77 -30.21 4.25
N LEU A 327 -14.90 -29.93 2.95
CA LEU A 327 -13.84 -29.38 2.11
C LEU A 327 -14.00 -27.87 1.97
N ASP A 328 -12.92 -27.13 2.24
CA ASP A 328 -12.91 -25.68 2.10
C ASP A 328 -12.53 -25.27 0.67
N PHE A 329 -13.18 -24.21 0.19
CA PHE A 329 -12.93 -23.59 -1.11
C PHE A 329 -12.52 -22.13 -0.90
N LEU A 330 -11.27 -21.80 -1.25
CA LEU A 330 -10.79 -20.42 -1.39
C LEU A 330 -10.99 -20.00 -2.84
N VAL A 331 -12.03 -19.21 -3.10
CA VAL A 331 -12.47 -18.89 -4.46
C VAL A 331 -11.93 -17.52 -4.85
N VAL A 332 -10.95 -17.49 -5.74
CA VAL A 332 -10.36 -16.24 -6.24
C VAL A 332 -11.26 -15.67 -7.34
N VAL A 333 -11.86 -14.51 -7.08
CA VAL A 333 -12.76 -13.82 -8.01
C VAL A 333 -12.03 -12.65 -8.67
N ASN A 334 -12.19 -12.51 -9.98
CA ASN A 334 -11.48 -11.50 -10.78
C ASN A 334 -12.42 -10.82 -11.80
N PRO A 335 -13.25 -9.84 -11.37
CA PRO A 335 -14.12 -9.08 -12.27
C PRO A 335 -13.42 -8.37 -13.43
N GLY A 336 -12.20 -7.87 -13.23
CA GLY A 336 -11.51 -7.07 -14.24
C GLY A 336 -10.05 -6.77 -13.94
N ASN A 337 -9.24 -7.80 -13.66
CA ASN A 337 -7.89 -7.70 -13.11
C ASN A 337 -7.85 -6.92 -11.79
N GLY A 338 -8.84 -7.19 -10.94
CA GLY A 338 -9.21 -6.37 -9.79
C GLY A 338 -10.71 -6.38 -9.56
N PRO A 339 -11.23 -5.56 -8.63
CA PRO A 339 -12.66 -5.46 -8.31
C PRO A 339 -13.50 -4.88 -9.46
N GLY A 340 -12.87 -4.37 -10.51
CA GLY A 340 -13.54 -3.65 -11.59
C GLY A 340 -13.80 -2.17 -11.25
N PRO A 341 -14.34 -1.40 -12.20
CA PRO A 341 -14.34 0.07 -12.12
C PRO A 341 -15.47 0.67 -11.27
N GLY A 342 -16.41 -0.14 -10.80
CA GLY A 342 -17.60 0.33 -10.07
C GLY A 342 -17.53 0.03 -8.57
N ASN A 343 -18.41 0.67 -7.79
CA ASN A 343 -18.56 0.41 -6.35
C ASN A 343 -19.05 -1.01 -6.04
N LEU A 344 -19.71 -1.64 -6.99
CA LEU A 344 -20.13 -3.04 -6.98
C LEU A 344 -19.76 -3.66 -8.33
N PRO A 345 -19.56 -4.97 -8.38
CA PRO A 345 -19.39 -5.67 -9.65
C PRO A 345 -20.73 -5.70 -10.40
N ASP A 346 -20.73 -6.20 -11.64
CA ASP A 346 -21.95 -6.23 -12.44
C ASP A 346 -23.04 -7.16 -11.85
N ALA A 347 -24.24 -7.08 -12.41
CA ALA A 347 -25.40 -7.83 -11.91
C ALA A 347 -25.19 -9.36 -11.91
N ASN A 348 -24.40 -9.92 -12.84
CA ASN A 348 -24.13 -11.36 -12.87
C ASN A 348 -23.19 -11.75 -11.72
N TYR A 349 -22.14 -10.95 -11.48
CA TYR A 349 -21.28 -11.13 -10.31
C TYR A 349 -22.06 -10.96 -9.01
N MET A 350 -22.92 -9.96 -8.90
CA MET A 350 -23.74 -9.74 -7.69
C MET A 350 -24.56 -10.99 -7.34
N VAL A 351 -25.33 -11.52 -8.29
CA VAL A 351 -26.15 -12.73 -8.07
C VAL A 351 -25.29 -13.93 -7.68
N ALA A 352 -24.15 -14.11 -8.34
CA ALA A 352 -23.28 -15.25 -8.09
C ALA A 352 -22.56 -15.17 -6.73
N LEU A 353 -22.03 -14.00 -6.39
CA LEU A 353 -21.32 -13.77 -5.13
C LEU A 353 -22.25 -13.87 -3.92
N THR A 354 -23.49 -13.37 -4.00
CA THR A 354 -24.49 -13.55 -2.93
C THR A 354 -24.80 -15.04 -2.70
N ARG A 355 -24.86 -15.85 -3.77
CA ARG A 355 -25.03 -17.30 -3.63
C ARG A 355 -23.81 -17.98 -2.99
N LEU A 356 -22.59 -17.56 -3.34
CA LEU A 356 -21.36 -18.05 -2.69
C LEU A 356 -21.30 -17.68 -1.22
N ALA A 357 -21.64 -16.45 -0.85
CA ALA A 357 -21.71 -16.00 0.55
C ALA A 357 -22.71 -16.82 1.40
N GLY A 358 -23.63 -17.53 0.74
CA GLY A 358 -24.54 -18.48 1.38
C GLY A 358 -23.89 -19.78 1.87
N LEU A 359 -22.69 -20.13 1.42
CA LEU A 359 -22.03 -21.42 1.66
C LEU A 359 -20.95 -21.29 2.74
N GLN A 360 -21.04 -22.10 3.79
CA GLN A 360 -20.16 -21.99 4.98
C GLN A 360 -18.71 -22.42 4.74
N ASN A 361 -18.49 -23.30 3.76
CA ASN A 361 -17.18 -23.84 3.38
C ASN A 361 -16.56 -23.11 2.18
N VAL A 362 -17.13 -21.96 1.79
CA VAL A 362 -16.58 -21.11 0.72
C VAL A 362 -16.10 -19.81 1.34
N ARG A 363 -14.89 -19.39 0.97
CA ARG A 363 -14.35 -18.06 1.28
C ARG A 363 -14.07 -17.33 -0.02
N ILE A 364 -14.58 -16.12 -0.16
CA ILE A 364 -14.42 -15.30 -1.36
C ILE A 364 -13.11 -14.53 -1.26
N ILE A 365 -12.19 -14.76 -2.18
CA ILE A 365 -10.86 -14.13 -2.20
C ILE A 365 -10.81 -13.15 -3.37
N GLY A 366 -10.57 -11.87 -3.10
CA GLY A 366 -10.46 -10.84 -4.15
C GLY A 366 -9.12 -10.93 -4.87
N TYR A 367 -9.13 -10.89 -6.20
CA TYR A 367 -7.91 -10.80 -6.99
C TYR A 367 -7.37 -9.36 -7.01
N VAL A 368 -6.07 -9.21 -6.79
CA VAL A 368 -5.27 -8.02 -7.17
C VAL A 368 -3.97 -8.48 -7.80
N HIS A 369 -3.24 -7.59 -8.47
CA HIS A 369 -1.92 -7.91 -9.02
C HIS A 369 -0.89 -6.85 -8.65
N CYS A 370 0.38 -7.26 -8.49
CA CYS A 370 1.51 -6.38 -8.17
C CYS A 370 2.37 -6.01 -9.39
N SER A 371 2.13 -6.60 -10.55
CA SER A 371 2.96 -6.42 -11.75
C SER A 371 4.46 -6.64 -11.47
N TYR A 372 4.80 -7.66 -10.68
CA TYR A 372 6.16 -7.95 -10.23
C TYR A 372 6.82 -6.77 -9.49
N GLY A 373 6.03 -6.09 -8.66
CA GLY A 373 6.47 -4.93 -7.87
C GLY A 373 6.42 -3.59 -8.59
N ASN A 374 5.96 -3.55 -9.85
CA ASN A 374 5.85 -2.31 -10.62
C ASN A 374 4.52 -1.57 -10.44
N ARG A 375 3.52 -2.18 -9.79
CA ARG A 375 2.24 -1.54 -9.53
C ARG A 375 2.30 -0.78 -8.20
N LEU A 376 1.94 0.50 -8.23
CA LEU A 376 1.92 1.38 -7.06
C LEU A 376 1.09 0.77 -5.93
N LEU A 377 1.62 0.82 -4.70
CA LEU A 377 0.95 0.27 -3.53
C LEU A 377 -0.43 0.90 -3.32
N ASP A 378 -0.56 2.22 -3.46
CA ASP A 378 -1.83 2.94 -3.35
C ASP A 378 -2.89 2.46 -4.33
N ALA A 379 -2.49 2.10 -5.55
CA ALA A 379 -3.41 1.58 -6.55
C ALA A 379 -3.95 0.19 -6.17
N ILE A 380 -3.12 -0.63 -5.50
CA ILE A 380 -3.55 -1.93 -4.99
C ILE A 380 -4.41 -1.74 -3.74
N VAL A 381 -4.03 -0.83 -2.83
CA VAL A 381 -4.84 -0.48 -1.66
C VAL A 381 -6.20 0.11 -2.06
N ALA A 382 -6.29 0.82 -3.19
CA ALA A 382 -7.56 1.25 -3.77
C ALA A 382 -8.43 0.05 -4.20
N ASP A 383 -7.84 -1.00 -4.80
CA ASP A 383 -8.56 -2.24 -5.08
C ASP A 383 -9.06 -2.91 -3.79
N LEU A 384 -8.24 -2.95 -2.74
CA LEU A 384 -8.63 -3.50 -1.43
C LEU A 384 -9.83 -2.76 -0.84
N ASN A 385 -9.80 -1.42 -0.91
CA ASN A 385 -10.90 -0.58 -0.45
C ASN A 385 -12.17 -0.77 -1.28
N ALA A 386 -12.05 -0.99 -2.60
CA ALA A 386 -13.20 -1.31 -3.43
C ALA A 386 -13.81 -2.67 -3.04
N TYR A 387 -13.00 -3.70 -2.77
CA TYR A 387 -13.49 -4.97 -2.22
C TYR A 387 -14.14 -4.83 -0.84
N ARG A 388 -13.58 -4.01 0.06
CA ARG A 388 -14.20 -3.67 1.35
C ARG A 388 -15.57 -3.00 1.13
N GLY A 389 -15.63 -2.04 0.20
CA GLY A 389 -16.83 -1.28 -0.16
C GLY A 389 -17.97 -2.14 -0.71
N TRP A 390 -17.68 -3.29 -1.33
CA TRP A 390 -18.71 -4.23 -1.77
C TRP A 390 -19.60 -4.70 -0.60
N THR A 391 -19.02 -4.87 0.59
CA THR A 391 -19.77 -5.32 1.77
C THR A 391 -20.81 -4.28 2.17
N GLU A 392 -20.39 -3.02 2.28
CA GLU A 392 -21.27 -1.91 2.66
C GLU A 392 -22.34 -1.66 1.59
N ALA A 393 -21.95 -1.64 0.31
CA ALA A 393 -22.86 -1.37 -0.79
C ALA A 393 -23.88 -2.50 -1.01
N SER A 394 -23.48 -3.77 -0.87
CA SER A 394 -24.42 -4.89 -0.99
C SER A 394 -25.38 -4.99 0.20
N ALA A 395 -24.94 -4.65 1.42
CA ALA A 395 -25.82 -4.57 2.58
C ALA A 395 -26.92 -3.51 2.41
N GLN A 396 -26.61 -2.37 1.79
CA GLN A 396 -27.58 -1.30 1.53
C GLN A 396 -28.65 -1.68 0.51
N LEU A 397 -28.41 -2.67 -0.36
CA LEU A 397 -29.39 -3.18 -1.32
C LEU A 397 -30.47 -4.06 -0.67
N GLY A 398 -30.39 -4.33 0.63
CA GLY A 398 -31.39 -5.11 1.37
C GLY A 398 -31.28 -6.63 1.15
N GLU A 399 -30.15 -7.10 0.66
CA GLU A 399 -29.86 -8.54 0.55
C GLU A 399 -29.73 -9.18 1.93
N GLU A 400 -30.32 -10.37 2.14
CA GLU A 400 -30.25 -11.08 3.43
C GLU A 400 -28.80 -11.45 3.83
N LYS A 401 -27.89 -11.53 2.84
CA LYS A 401 -26.47 -11.81 3.03
C LYS A 401 -25.64 -10.85 2.17
N PRO A 402 -24.96 -9.86 2.77
CA PRO A 402 -24.05 -9.01 2.02
C PRO A 402 -22.89 -9.82 1.44
N ILE A 403 -22.32 -9.32 0.34
CA ILE A 403 -21.13 -9.89 -0.27
C ILE A 403 -19.94 -9.53 0.61
N ILE A 404 -19.26 -10.53 1.16
CA ILE A 404 -18.08 -10.32 1.99
C ILE A 404 -16.86 -10.92 1.28
N VAL A 405 -15.83 -10.09 1.10
CA VAL A 405 -14.51 -10.55 0.65
C VAL A 405 -13.68 -10.95 1.87
N ASP A 406 -13.31 -12.23 1.91
CA ASP A 406 -12.66 -12.89 3.04
C ASP A 406 -11.14 -12.76 3.07
N GLY A 407 -10.56 -12.24 2.01
CA GLY A 407 -9.13 -12.23 1.81
C GLY A 407 -8.76 -11.79 0.41
N ILE A 408 -7.46 -11.75 0.15
CA ILE A 408 -6.88 -11.26 -1.10
C ILE A 408 -5.87 -12.23 -1.64
N PHE A 409 -5.97 -12.44 -2.96
CA PHE A 409 -5.00 -13.12 -3.78
C PHE A 409 -4.18 -12.06 -4.52
N ILE A 410 -2.90 -11.97 -4.19
CA ILE A 410 -1.96 -11.01 -4.75
C ILE A 410 -1.17 -11.72 -5.84
N ASP A 411 -1.50 -11.42 -7.10
CA ASP A 411 -0.89 -12.03 -8.26
C ASP A 411 0.38 -11.30 -8.72
N GLU A 412 1.19 -11.98 -9.53
CA GLU A 412 2.43 -11.46 -10.10
C GLU A 412 3.40 -10.98 -9.00
N VAL A 413 3.55 -11.77 -7.93
CA VAL A 413 4.44 -11.46 -6.82
C VAL A 413 5.91 -11.62 -7.25
N PRO A 414 6.76 -10.61 -7.06
CA PRO A 414 8.18 -10.74 -7.34
C PRO A 414 8.85 -11.74 -6.38
N SER A 415 9.84 -12.47 -6.88
CA SER A 415 10.59 -13.47 -6.08
C SER A 415 11.83 -12.91 -5.37
N SER A 416 12.20 -11.66 -5.66
CA SER A 416 13.37 -10.97 -5.09
C SER A 416 13.05 -10.40 -3.71
N THR A 417 13.91 -10.65 -2.72
CA THR A 417 13.71 -10.25 -1.32
C THR A 417 13.66 -8.74 -1.10
N GLU A 418 14.08 -7.93 -2.07
CA GLU A 418 13.93 -6.47 -2.04
C GLU A 418 12.46 -6.01 -1.94
N PHE A 419 11.50 -6.86 -2.35
CA PHE A 419 10.07 -6.56 -2.31
C PHE A 419 9.36 -7.07 -1.06
N VAL A 420 10.10 -7.62 -0.08
CA VAL A 420 9.51 -8.14 1.17
C VAL A 420 8.71 -7.07 1.89
N GLN A 421 9.29 -5.88 2.06
CA GLN A 421 8.62 -4.79 2.76
C GLN A 421 7.37 -4.31 2.01
N TYR A 422 7.46 -4.15 0.69
CA TYR A 422 6.32 -3.79 -0.16
C TYR A 422 5.13 -4.75 -0.01
N LEU A 423 5.40 -6.07 -0.02
CA LEU A 423 4.36 -7.09 0.13
C LEU A 423 3.86 -7.20 1.58
N ALA A 424 4.74 -7.01 2.56
CA ALA A 424 4.38 -6.97 3.97
C ALA A 424 3.41 -5.82 4.26
N THR A 425 3.69 -4.62 3.77
CA THR A 425 2.78 -3.46 3.87
C THR A 425 1.44 -3.75 3.21
N LEU A 426 1.43 -4.32 2.00
CA LEU A 426 0.20 -4.70 1.32
C LEU A 426 -0.63 -5.73 2.11
N SER A 427 0.05 -6.67 2.77
CA SER A 427 -0.61 -7.72 3.57
C SER A 427 -1.21 -7.17 4.85
N THR A 428 -0.50 -6.25 5.51
CA THR A 428 -1.02 -5.50 6.65
C THR A 428 -2.26 -4.71 6.24
N ALA A 429 -2.21 -3.98 5.11
CA ALA A 429 -3.35 -3.24 4.58
C ALA A 429 -4.55 -4.17 4.31
N ALA A 430 -4.35 -5.31 3.64
CA ALA A 430 -5.40 -6.29 3.42
C ALA A 430 -5.98 -6.83 4.73
N LYS A 431 -5.12 -7.16 5.69
CA LYS A 431 -5.51 -7.69 7.00
C LYS A 431 -6.25 -6.68 7.86
N ILE A 432 -6.00 -5.38 7.71
CA ILE A 432 -6.71 -4.30 8.40
C ILE A 432 -8.04 -4.02 7.71
N LEU A 433 -8.03 -3.76 6.40
CA LEU A 433 -9.19 -3.29 5.64
C LEU A 433 -10.29 -4.35 5.52
N LEU A 434 -9.92 -5.63 5.47
CA LEU A 434 -10.85 -6.76 5.30
C LEU A 434 -11.08 -7.54 6.58
N ASN A 435 -10.56 -7.08 7.73
CA ASN A 435 -10.79 -7.76 8.99
C ASN A 435 -12.28 -7.73 9.37
N ARG A 436 -12.77 -8.84 9.95
CA ARG A 436 -14.12 -8.91 10.50
C ARG A 436 -14.10 -8.61 12.00
N ASN A 437 -14.85 -7.60 12.44
CA ASN A 437 -15.27 -7.54 13.84
C ASN A 437 -16.39 -8.57 14.07
N ILE A 438 -16.09 -9.67 14.77
CA ILE A 438 -17.05 -10.77 15.07
C ILE A 438 -18.31 -10.25 15.82
N ALA A 439 -18.25 -9.06 16.42
CA ALA A 439 -19.37 -8.41 17.09
C ALA A 439 -20.46 -7.88 16.13
N GLU A 440 -20.14 -7.54 14.88
CA GLU A 440 -21.14 -7.00 13.92
C GLU A 440 -21.97 -8.10 13.25
N VAL A 441 -21.40 -9.29 13.09
CA VAL A 441 -22.05 -10.44 12.43
C VAL A 441 -23.22 -11.01 13.24
N ASN A 442 -23.25 -10.76 14.56
CA ASN A 442 -24.29 -11.26 15.47
C ASN A 442 -25.29 -10.18 15.91
N ALA A 443 -25.22 -8.96 15.38
CA ALA A 443 -26.15 -7.91 15.74
C ALA A 443 -27.51 -8.14 15.03
N PRO A 444 -28.65 -8.17 15.76
CA PRO A 444 -29.95 -8.28 15.12
C PRO A 444 -30.22 -7.05 14.25
N PRO A 445 -31.01 -7.19 13.16
CA PRO A 445 -31.26 -6.09 12.23
C PRO A 445 -31.85 -4.90 12.98
N LYS A 446 -31.21 -3.73 12.85
CA LYS A 446 -31.73 -2.48 13.39
C LYS A 446 -32.94 -2.06 12.54
N ASN A 447 -34.14 -2.37 13.05
CA ASN A 447 -35.38 -1.79 12.53
C ASN A 447 -35.39 -0.29 12.82
N ASN A 448 -34.93 0.52 11.86
CA ASN A 448 -35.17 1.95 11.88
C ASN A 448 -36.60 2.22 11.40
N SER A 449 -37.56 2.09 12.31
CA SER A 449 -38.88 2.69 12.15
C SER A 449 -39.28 3.40 13.45
N THR A 450 -39.24 4.73 13.38
CA THR A 450 -40.07 5.66 14.19
C THR A 450 -40.12 5.41 15.69
N GLU A 451 -39.17 5.97 16.44
CA GLU A 451 -39.39 6.42 17.83
C GLU A 451 -38.21 7.29 18.30
N ALA A 452 -38.14 8.52 17.80
CA ALA A 452 -37.26 9.55 18.37
C ALA A 452 -37.96 10.92 18.30
N ILE A 453 -39.17 10.98 18.86
CA ILE A 453 -39.78 12.22 19.32
C ILE A 453 -40.43 11.89 20.66
N ALA A 454 -40.13 12.72 21.67
CA ALA A 454 -40.60 12.70 23.05
C ALA A 454 -39.82 11.80 24.04
N LYS A 455 -38.81 12.39 24.68
CA LYS A 455 -38.98 12.80 26.09
C LYS A 455 -37.95 13.83 26.54
N GLU A 456 -38.50 14.84 27.19
CA GLU A 456 -37.88 16.04 27.73
C GLU A 456 -36.89 15.80 28.88
N ALA A 457 -35.93 16.72 28.94
CA ALA A 457 -35.45 17.44 30.12
C ALA A 457 -35.86 16.92 31.52
N ALA A 458 -34.87 16.60 32.34
CA ALA A 458 -34.82 16.97 33.76
C ALA A 458 -33.42 16.76 34.37
N ASP A 459 -32.91 17.87 34.90
CA ASP A 459 -32.18 18.00 36.17
C ASP A 459 -30.68 17.69 36.30
N ALA A 460 -30.08 18.50 37.19
CA ALA A 460 -28.66 18.75 37.37
C ALA A 460 -28.05 18.04 38.59
N THR A 461 -26.71 18.08 38.64
CA THR A 461 -25.76 17.97 39.77
C THR A 461 -24.90 16.68 39.92
N PRO A 462 -23.63 16.83 40.39
CA PRO A 462 -22.58 15.83 40.22
C PRO A 462 -22.25 15.07 41.52
N SER A 463 -21.84 13.79 41.40
CA SER A 463 -21.09 13.09 42.46
C SER A 463 -20.25 11.92 41.92
N LEU A 464 -19.03 11.80 42.44
CA LEU A 464 -18.03 10.71 42.30
C LEU A 464 -17.94 9.96 43.66
N PRO A 465 -17.23 8.82 43.78
CA PRO A 465 -17.30 7.57 43.02
C PRO A 465 -17.51 6.35 43.96
N THR A 466 -18.01 5.22 43.46
CA THR A 466 -17.81 3.92 44.14
C THR A 466 -17.44 2.83 43.15
N SER A 467 -16.38 2.14 43.53
CA SER A 467 -15.65 1.07 42.88
C SER A 467 -16.46 -0.21 42.64
N THR A 468 -15.95 -0.98 41.67
CA THR A 468 -16.08 -2.42 41.44
C THR A 468 -17.40 -2.96 40.86
N THR A 469 -17.39 -3.17 39.54
CA THR A 469 -17.53 -4.51 38.96
C THR A 469 -16.76 -4.59 37.65
N ASN A 470 -15.85 -5.57 37.59
CA ASN A 470 -15.09 -5.97 36.41
C ASN A 470 -16.04 -6.33 35.25
N THR A 471 -15.96 -5.58 34.16
CA THR A 471 -16.29 -6.06 32.82
C THR A 471 -15.16 -5.62 31.89
N PRO A 472 -14.47 -6.54 31.20
CA PRO A 472 -13.40 -6.16 30.29
C PRO A 472 -13.99 -5.34 29.12
N PRO A 473 -13.27 -4.33 28.59
CA PRO A 473 -13.73 -3.59 27.42
C PRO A 473 -13.73 -4.48 26.16
N PRO A 474 -14.52 -4.14 25.12
CA PRO A 474 -14.51 -4.86 23.84
C PRO A 474 -13.11 -4.76 23.21
N GLY A 475 -12.48 -5.91 23.00
CA GLY A 475 -11.07 -5.99 22.59
C GLY A 475 -10.80 -5.33 21.24
N THR A 476 -9.78 -4.49 21.20
CA THR A 476 -9.10 -4.09 19.97
C THR A 476 -8.43 -5.34 19.36
N ILE A 477 -8.88 -5.73 18.17
CA ILE A 477 -8.40 -6.92 17.48
C ILE A 477 -7.08 -6.57 16.80
N SER A 478 -5.98 -6.95 17.44
CA SER A 478 -4.65 -7.00 16.84
C SER A 478 -4.69 -7.68 15.45
N PRO A 479 -3.90 -7.25 14.44
CA PRO A 479 -3.70 -7.99 13.19
C PRO A 479 -3.38 -9.49 13.35
N SER A 480 -2.83 -9.91 14.49
CA SER A 480 -2.69 -11.32 14.91
C SER A 480 -4.02 -12.09 15.01
N ASN A 481 -5.14 -11.38 15.20
CA ASN A 481 -6.50 -11.89 15.31
C ASN A 481 -7.35 -11.53 14.07
N SER A 482 -6.73 -11.08 12.98
CA SER A 482 -7.46 -10.83 11.73
C SER A 482 -7.99 -12.13 11.14
N THR A 483 -9.22 -12.10 10.60
CA THR A 483 -9.79 -13.25 9.87
C THR A 483 -9.54 -13.21 8.36
N ALA A 484 -8.90 -12.14 7.87
CA ALA A 484 -8.63 -11.92 6.45
C ALA A 484 -7.46 -12.79 5.98
N ILE A 485 -7.66 -13.51 4.88
CA ILE A 485 -6.66 -14.43 4.31
C ILE A 485 -5.84 -13.71 3.25
N VAL A 486 -4.52 -13.73 3.36
CA VAL A 486 -3.59 -13.19 2.36
C VAL A 486 -2.88 -14.33 1.64
N ILE A 487 -2.98 -14.34 0.30
CA ILE A 487 -2.35 -15.35 -0.55
C ILE A 487 -1.43 -14.65 -1.54
N TYR A 488 -0.13 -15.00 -1.54
CA TYR A 488 0.81 -14.53 -2.56
C TYR A 488 0.89 -15.51 -3.72
N ASN A 489 0.91 -15.02 -4.94
CA ASN A 489 1.17 -15.82 -6.12
C ASN A 489 2.42 -15.36 -6.89
N PRO A 490 3.59 -15.93 -6.54
CA PRO A 490 4.79 -15.85 -7.38
C PRO A 490 4.85 -16.95 -8.45
N GLY A 491 3.98 -17.98 -8.38
CA GLY A 491 4.01 -19.17 -9.22
C GLY A 491 5.21 -20.11 -9.00
N VAL A 492 6.12 -19.78 -8.08
CA VAL A 492 7.35 -20.52 -7.80
C VAL A 492 7.67 -20.52 -6.30
N VAL A 493 8.57 -21.41 -5.87
CA VAL A 493 9.11 -21.35 -4.50
C VAL A 493 9.92 -20.06 -4.36
N ILE A 494 9.51 -19.23 -3.41
CA ILE A 494 10.17 -17.97 -3.01
C ILE A 494 10.84 -18.10 -1.65
N ASP A 495 11.62 -17.10 -1.27
CA ASP A 495 12.33 -17.09 0.00
C ASP A 495 11.37 -17.23 1.21
N PRO A 496 11.74 -18.02 2.25
CA PRO A 496 10.97 -18.14 3.49
C PRO A 496 10.48 -16.83 4.12
N ILE A 497 11.21 -15.72 3.96
CA ILE A 497 10.86 -14.42 4.53
C ILE A 497 9.46 -13.94 4.10
N PHE A 498 9.02 -14.24 2.87
CA PHE A 498 7.71 -13.85 2.36
C PHE A 498 6.54 -14.54 3.08
N TYR A 499 6.79 -15.70 3.69
CA TYR A 499 5.78 -16.40 4.48
C TYR A 499 5.51 -15.73 5.84
N GLN A 500 6.27 -14.69 6.22
CA GLN A 500 5.96 -13.94 7.44
C GLN A 500 4.70 -13.08 7.28
N ALA A 501 4.43 -12.59 6.07
CA ALA A 501 3.31 -11.67 5.81
C ALA A 501 2.12 -12.28 5.03
N ALA A 502 2.31 -13.41 4.34
CA ALA A 502 1.23 -14.12 3.64
C ALA A 502 0.73 -15.32 4.43
N ASP A 503 -0.58 -15.58 4.50
CA ASP A 503 -1.10 -16.82 5.10
C ASP A 503 -0.74 -18.04 4.24
N TYR A 504 -0.83 -17.90 2.91
CA TYR A 504 -0.44 -18.91 1.93
C TYR A 504 0.40 -18.34 0.77
N VAL A 505 1.22 -19.20 0.15
CA VAL A 505 1.99 -18.86 -1.05
C VAL A 505 1.76 -19.91 -2.13
N VAL A 506 1.40 -19.49 -3.35
CA VAL A 506 1.37 -20.37 -4.53
C VAL A 506 2.81 -20.65 -4.95
N ALA A 507 3.36 -21.75 -4.45
CA ALA A 507 4.76 -22.15 -4.64
C ALA A 507 4.98 -22.92 -5.96
N PHE A 508 3.90 -23.23 -6.68
CA PHE A 508 3.95 -23.81 -8.01
C PHE A 508 2.72 -23.37 -8.80
N GLU A 509 2.95 -22.77 -9.96
CA GLU A 509 1.94 -22.51 -10.97
C GLU A 509 2.51 -22.83 -12.36
N ASN A 510 2.16 -23.98 -12.92
CA ASN A 510 2.62 -24.35 -14.25
C ASN A 510 1.81 -25.51 -14.86
N ALA A 511 2.17 -25.90 -16.08
CA ALA A 511 1.70 -27.12 -16.70
C ALA A 511 2.10 -28.33 -15.83
N SER A 512 1.16 -29.24 -15.62
CA SER A 512 1.27 -30.42 -14.75
C SER A 512 2.53 -31.27 -14.97
N LEU A 513 3.01 -31.38 -16.21
CA LEU A 513 4.23 -32.11 -16.56
C LEU A 513 5.48 -31.56 -15.83
N GLN A 514 5.50 -30.26 -15.51
CA GLN A 514 6.62 -29.62 -14.82
C GLN A 514 6.70 -29.99 -13.32
N TRP A 515 5.59 -30.43 -12.73
CA TRP A 515 5.53 -30.78 -11.31
C TRP A 515 6.56 -31.87 -10.92
N THR A 516 6.77 -32.83 -11.83
CA THR A 516 7.70 -33.94 -11.59
C THR A 516 9.16 -33.59 -11.91
N SER A 517 9.42 -32.39 -12.42
CA SER A 517 10.76 -31.96 -12.80
C SER A 517 11.71 -32.02 -11.59
N PRO A 518 12.98 -32.38 -11.79
CA PRO A 518 13.97 -32.37 -10.70
C PRO A 518 14.10 -31.00 -10.03
N ALA A 519 13.95 -29.91 -10.79
CA ALA A 519 14.03 -28.55 -10.29
C ALA A 519 12.94 -28.24 -9.26
N VAL A 520 11.67 -28.50 -9.60
CA VAL A 520 10.53 -28.30 -8.68
C VAL A 520 10.70 -29.16 -7.43
N ARG A 521 11.04 -30.44 -7.59
CA ARG A 521 11.28 -31.32 -6.44
C ARG A 521 12.41 -30.82 -5.53
N GLN A 522 13.49 -30.30 -6.10
CA GLN A 522 14.61 -29.76 -5.34
C GLN A 522 14.23 -28.47 -4.60
N GLN A 523 13.45 -27.60 -5.22
CA GLN A 523 12.97 -26.37 -4.58
C GLN A 523 12.04 -26.67 -3.40
N PHE A 524 11.05 -27.55 -3.56
CA PHE A 524 10.18 -27.98 -2.46
C PHE A 524 10.93 -28.72 -1.36
N ALA A 525 11.93 -29.54 -1.70
CA ALA A 525 12.74 -30.24 -0.69
C ALA A 525 13.53 -29.28 0.23
N ARG A 526 13.90 -28.10 -0.29
CA ARG A 526 14.60 -27.05 0.49
C ARG A 526 13.66 -26.26 1.40
N LEU A 527 12.37 -26.21 1.09
CA LEU A 527 11.40 -25.48 1.89
C LEU A 527 11.07 -26.27 3.17
N PRO A 528 11.19 -25.69 4.38
CA PRO A 528 10.81 -26.35 5.63
C PRO A 528 9.38 -26.89 5.61
N ARG A 529 9.12 -28.01 6.29
CA ARG A 529 7.79 -28.65 6.29
C ARG A 529 6.67 -27.69 6.70
N VAL A 530 6.92 -26.85 7.71
CA VAL A 530 5.96 -25.84 8.19
C VAL A 530 5.59 -24.82 7.12
N LEU A 531 6.51 -24.50 6.21
CA LEU A 531 6.23 -23.58 5.10
C LEU A 531 5.58 -24.30 3.92
N ARG A 532 5.89 -25.58 3.69
CA ARG A 532 5.16 -26.41 2.71
C ARG A 532 3.68 -26.53 3.06
N GLU A 533 3.36 -26.64 4.35
CA GLU A 533 1.98 -26.63 4.87
C GLU A 533 1.25 -25.29 4.61
N ARG A 534 1.98 -24.25 4.22
CA ARG A 534 1.44 -22.95 3.80
C ARG A 534 1.65 -22.71 2.30
N SER A 535 2.06 -23.72 1.55
CA SER A 535 2.23 -23.65 0.11
C SER A 535 1.02 -24.21 -0.63
N ILE A 536 0.71 -23.59 -1.76
CA ILE A 536 -0.36 -23.99 -2.69
C ILE A 536 0.27 -24.44 -4.01
N ALA A 537 -0.29 -25.49 -4.61
CA ALA A 537 0.08 -25.97 -5.94
C ALA A 537 -1.08 -25.80 -6.93
N VAL A 538 -0.82 -25.05 -8.00
CA VAL A 538 -1.74 -24.79 -9.10
C VAL A 538 -1.17 -25.47 -10.35
N ALA A 539 -1.84 -26.51 -10.84
CA ALA A 539 -1.39 -27.25 -12.02
C ALA A 539 -2.45 -27.26 -13.12
N HIS A 540 -2.05 -26.81 -14.31
CA HIS A 540 -2.93 -26.77 -15.48
C HIS A 540 -2.44 -27.74 -16.57
N SER A 541 -3.17 -27.85 -17.68
CA SER A 541 -2.79 -28.68 -18.84
C SER A 541 -2.46 -30.13 -18.48
N THR A 542 -3.23 -30.77 -17.61
CA THR A 542 -3.10 -32.23 -17.35
C THR A 542 -3.51 -33.05 -18.58
N ALA A 543 -2.66 -33.99 -19.00
CA ALA A 543 -2.80 -34.76 -20.24
C ALA A 543 -3.52 -36.12 -20.04
N GLY A 544 -3.57 -36.63 -18.82
CA GLY A 544 -4.08 -37.96 -18.45
C GLY A 544 -5.48 -37.98 -17.85
N GLY A 545 -6.25 -36.90 -17.96
CA GLY A 545 -7.64 -36.84 -17.48
C GLY A 545 -7.79 -37.08 -15.97
N ALA A 546 -8.89 -37.70 -15.53
CA ALA A 546 -9.21 -37.90 -14.11
C ALA A 546 -8.12 -38.62 -13.31
N ASP A 547 -7.47 -39.63 -13.89
CA ASP A 547 -6.44 -40.43 -13.21
C ASP A 547 -5.20 -39.61 -12.90
N GLU A 548 -4.75 -38.77 -13.85
CA GLU A 548 -3.63 -37.86 -13.63
C GLU A 548 -4.00 -36.76 -12.64
N VAL A 549 -5.21 -36.19 -12.75
CA VAL A 549 -5.71 -35.16 -11.83
C VAL A 549 -5.67 -35.67 -10.38
N GLY A 550 -6.21 -36.86 -10.11
CA GLY A 550 -6.17 -37.46 -8.78
C GLY A 550 -4.75 -37.86 -8.33
N THR A 551 -3.92 -38.36 -9.23
CA THR A 551 -2.53 -38.73 -8.92
C THR A 551 -1.68 -37.53 -8.57
N LEU A 552 -1.83 -36.43 -9.31
CA LEU A 552 -1.12 -35.20 -9.06
C LEU A 552 -1.56 -34.59 -7.72
N GLY A 553 -2.87 -34.61 -7.42
CA GLY A 553 -3.37 -34.22 -6.10
C GLY A 553 -2.74 -35.05 -4.97
N ARG A 554 -2.46 -36.35 -5.18
CA ARG A 554 -1.79 -37.21 -4.18
C ARG A 554 -0.38 -36.73 -3.93
N ARG A 555 0.35 -36.47 -5.01
CA ARG A 555 1.73 -35.99 -4.94
C ARG A 555 1.84 -34.61 -4.28
N CYS A 556 0.90 -33.69 -4.55
CA CYS A 556 0.85 -32.39 -3.87
C CYS A 556 0.71 -32.55 -2.35
N ALA A 557 -0.22 -33.41 -1.91
CA ALA A 557 -0.41 -33.70 -0.50
C ALA A 557 0.82 -34.39 0.13
N GLU A 558 1.44 -35.34 -0.57
CA GLU A 558 2.69 -36.00 -0.11
C GLU A 558 3.86 -35.02 0.06
N MET A 559 3.92 -33.96 -0.75
CA MET A 559 4.91 -32.90 -0.61
C MET A 559 4.56 -31.90 0.51
N GLY A 560 3.39 -32.04 1.13
CA GLY A 560 2.94 -31.22 2.26
C GLY A 560 2.22 -29.95 1.85
N CYS A 561 1.71 -29.83 0.62
CA CYS A 561 0.92 -28.69 0.16
C CYS A 561 -0.58 -28.96 0.33
N PRO A 562 -1.27 -28.34 1.32
CA PRO A 562 -2.69 -28.59 1.55
C PRO A 562 -3.60 -27.90 0.53
N GLY A 563 -3.17 -26.77 -0.04
CA GLY A 563 -3.91 -26.05 -1.06
C GLY A 563 -3.59 -26.55 -2.45
N VAL A 564 -4.62 -26.96 -3.20
CA VAL A 564 -4.42 -27.54 -4.54
C VAL A 564 -5.48 -27.04 -5.53
N PHE A 565 -5.05 -26.70 -6.74
CA PHE A 565 -5.89 -26.58 -7.92
C PHE A 565 -5.32 -27.42 -9.04
N ILE A 566 -6.11 -28.31 -9.64
CA ILE A 566 -5.66 -29.11 -10.78
C ILE A 566 -6.74 -29.10 -11.87
N THR A 567 -6.32 -28.81 -13.10
CA THR A 567 -7.21 -28.78 -14.26
C THR A 567 -6.55 -29.38 -15.50
N THR A 568 -7.37 -29.96 -16.39
CA THR A 568 -6.96 -30.34 -17.74
C THR A 568 -6.94 -29.14 -18.69
N GLN A 569 -7.59 -28.04 -18.32
CA GLN A 569 -7.63 -26.84 -19.14
C GLN A 569 -6.27 -26.14 -19.15
N PRO A 570 -5.92 -25.42 -20.23
CA PRO A 570 -4.68 -24.67 -20.31
C PRO A 570 -4.69 -23.37 -19.48
N GLY A 571 -5.83 -22.97 -18.96
CA GLY A 571 -6.01 -21.77 -18.14
C GLY A 571 -7.24 -21.89 -17.23
N TYR A 572 -7.73 -20.74 -16.77
CA TYR A 572 -8.68 -20.64 -15.63
C TYR A 572 -10.09 -20.18 -16.02
N THR A 573 -10.37 -20.07 -17.32
CA THR A 573 -11.61 -19.53 -17.88
C THR A 573 -12.64 -20.61 -18.26
N ASP A 574 -12.34 -21.88 -17.98
CA ASP A 574 -13.16 -23.02 -18.35
C ASP A 574 -13.15 -24.09 -17.26
N TRP A 575 -14.27 -24.78 -17.08
CA TRP A 575 -14.34 -25.91 -16.16
C TRP A 575 -13.55 -27.10 -16.70
N CYS A 576 -12.84 -27.77 -15.79
CA CYS A 576 -12.30 -29.09 -16.06
C CYS A 576 -13.45 -30.10 -16.19
N PRO A 577 -13.50 -30.95 -17.25
CA PRO A 577 -14.49 -32.03 -17.35
C PRO A 577 -14.45 -33.00 -16.16
N PHE A 578 -13.33 -33.06 -15.45
CA PHE A 578 -13.10 -33.91 -14.28
C PHE A 578 -13.16 -33.16 -12.95
N TRP A 579 -13.78 -31.98 -12.92
CA TRP A 579 -13.92 -31.16 -11.71
C TRP A 579 -14.57 -31.93 -10.55
N ALA A 580 -15.64 -32.68 -10.81
CA ALA A 580 -16.35 -33.43 -9.78
C ALA A 580 -15.49 -34.57 -9.20
N GLU A 581 -14.70 -35.25 -10.03
CA GLU A 581 -13.75 -36.28 -9.59
C GLU A 581 -12.62 -35.67 -8.76
N PHE A 582 -12.07 -34.53 -9.19
CA PHE A 582 -11.04 -33.79 -8.45
C PHE A 582 -11.52 -33.38 -7.05
N VAL A 583 -12.70 -32.74 -6.98
CA VAL A 583 -13.30 -32.32 -5.70
C VAL A 583 -13.51 -33.51 -4.78
N ARG A 584 -14.05 -34.61 -5.30
CA ARG A 584 -14.31 -35.83 -4.51
C ARG A 584 -13.03 -36.45 -3.98
N ASP A 585 -11.95 -36.44 -4.77
CA ASP A 585 -10.66 -36.94 -4.35
C ASP A 585 -10.02 -36.04 -3.28
N MET A 586 -10.15 -34.71 -3.41
CA MET A 586 -9.74 -33.74 -2.38
C MET A 586 -10.52 -33.94 -1.08
N ALA A 587 -11.84 -34.05 -1.15
CA ALA A 587 -12.73 -34.27 -0.02
C ALA A 587 -12.44 -35.57 0.74
N ARG A 588 -12.07 -36.66 0.06
CA ARG A 588 -11.70 -37.91 0.74
C ARG A 588 -10.49 -37.78 1.65
N ARG A 589 -9.60 -36.82 1.39
CA ARG A 589 -8.36 -36.63 2.14
C ARG A 589 -8.54 -35.77 3.38
N THR A 590 -9.63 -35.02 3.49
CA THR A 590 -9.94 -34.27 4.71
C THR A 590 -10.42 -35.19 5.85
N MET A 591 -10.75 -36.45 5.54
CA MET A 591 -11.21 -37.47 6.48
C MET A 591 -10.10 -38.41 7.00
N ILE A 592 -8.85 -38.22 6.57
CA ILE A 592 -7.66 -38.99 6.96
C ILE A 592 -6.80 -38.12 7.86
#